data_AF-A0A7J4JVV8-F1
#
_entry.id   AF-A0A7J4JVV8-F1
#
_cell.length_a   1.000
_cell.length_b   1.000
_cell.length_c   1.000
_cell.angle_alpha   90.00
_cell.angle_beta   90.00
_cell.angle_gamma   90.00
#
_symmetry.space_group_name_H-M   'P 1'
#
loop_
_entity.id
_entity.type
_entity.pdbx_description
1 polymer ?
#
loop_
_entity_poly.entity_id
_entity_poly.type
_entity_poly.pdbx_seq_one_letter_code
_entity_poly.pdbx_strand_id
1 'polypeptide(L)'
;MIYLYIPRYLFGQGRKILLSSHALQRADQRRISIELVRNALLCGKCEKTGKNSLRFCKRFRKGIVVCVAVQKNEVILVKTVEWKKS
;
A
#
# COMPACT_ATOMS: atom_id res chain seq x y z
N MET A 1 22.71 -4.77 -0.04
CA MET A 1 21.53 -4.98 0.84
C MET A 1 20.72 -6.10 0.22
N ILE A 2 20.73 -7.28 0.85
CA ILE A 2 20.17 -8.51 0.31
C ILE A 2 18.64 -8.37 0.35
N TYR A 3 18.00 -8.29 -0.83
CA TYR A 3 16.54 -8.35 -0.94
C TYR A 3 16.08 -9.78 -0.67
N LEU A 4 16.11 -10.20 0.60
CA LEU A 4 15.48 -11.43 1.07
C LEU A 4 13.99 -11.35 0.75
N TYR A 5 13.59 -12.04 -0.33
CA TYR A 5 12.25 -12.43 -0.76
C TYR A 5 11.09 -11.74 -0.03
N ILE A 6 10.91 -10.42 -0.22
CA ILE A 6 9.71 -9.74 0.25
C ILE A 6 8.60 -10.13 -0.73
N PRO A 7 7.54 -10.85 -0.30
CA PRO A 7 6.45 -11.20 -1.18
C PRO A 7 5.85 -9.90 -1.76
N ARG A 8 5.99 -9.74 -3.08
CA ARG A 8 5.49 -8.59 -3.86
C ARG A 8 3.97 -8.55 -3.92
N TYR A 9 3.30 -9.57 -3.38
CA TYR A 9 1.86 -9.64 -3.31
C TYR A 9 1.38 -10.07 -1.94
N LEU A 10 0.15 -9.68 -1.62
CA LEU A 10 -0.58 -10.10 -0.45
C LEU A 10 -2.06 -10.26 -0.83
N PHE A 11 -2.76 -11.13 -0.12
CA PHE A 11 -4.21 -11.26 -0.27
C PHE A 11 -4.89 -10.40 0.79
N GLY A 12 -5.77 -9.51 0.35
CA GLY A 12 -6.51 -8.61 1.23
C GLY A 12 -7.85 -8.25 0.60
N GLN A 13 -8.90 -8.17 1.42
CA GLN A 13 -10.26 -7.84 0.98
C GLN A 13 -10.77 -8.75 -0.16
N GLY A 14 -10.42 -10.04 -0.12
CA GLY A 14 -10.81 -11.02 -1.14
C GLY A 14 -10.11 -10.87 -2.49
N ARG A 15 -9.07 -10.03 -2.60
CA ARG A 15 -8.39 -9.73 -3.86
C ARG A 15 -6.88 -9.85 -3.72
N LYS A 16 -6.21 -10.07 -4.86
CA LYS A 16 -4.74 -10.09 -4.93
C LYS A 16 -4.22 -8.66 -4.99
N ILE A 17 -3.43 -8.25 -4.01
CA ILE A 17 -2.81 -6.93 -3.94
C ILE A 17 -1.34 -7.06 -4.31
N LEU A 18 -0.91 -6.32 -5.34
CA LEU A 18 0.47 -6.28 -5.82
C LEU A 18 1.12 -4.94 -5.45
N LEU A 19 2.30 -5.00 -4.84
CA LEU A 19 3.15 -3.85 -4.58
C LEU A 19 4.08 -3.63 -5.77
N SER A 20 3.93 -2.50 -6.45
CA SER A 20 4.88 -2.13 -7.50
C SER A 20 6.27 -1.85 -6.92
N SER A 21 7.32 -2.08 -7.71
CA SER A 21 8.68 -1.70 -7.32
C SER A 21 8.79 -0.21 -6.99
N HIS A 22 8.06 0.64 -7.71
CA HIS A 22 7.97 2.07 -7.42
C HIS A 22 7.41 2.33 -6.02
N ALA A 23 6.31 1.66 -5.64
CA ALA A 23 5.72 1.78 -4.32
C ALA A 23 6.69 1.35 -3.20
N LEU A 24 7.46 0.27 -3.42
CA LEU A 24 8.48 -0.19 -2.47
C LEU A 24 9.63 0.82 -2.33
N GLN A 25 10.15 1.35 -3.44
CA GLN A 25 11.16 2.41 -3.43
C GLN A 25 10.64 3.66 -2.71
N ARG A 26 9.37 4.02 -2.93
CA ARG A 26 8.73 5.17 -2.26
C ARG A 26 8.53 4.97 -0.76
N ALA A 27 8.26 3.75 -0.32
CA ALA A 27 8.18 3.41 1.10
C ALA A 27 9.57 3.51 1.76
N ASP A 28 10.59 2.95 1.11
CA ASP A 28 11.98 2.98 1.57
C ASP A 28 12.53 4.41 1.67
N GLN A 29 12.37 5.23 0.62
CA GLN A 29 12.74 6.65 0.61
C GLN A 29 12.09 7.45 1.74
N ARG A 30 10.89 7.06 2.17
CA ARG A 30 10.13 7.73 3.23
C ARG A 30 10.28 7.04 4.60
N ARG A 31 11.16 6.04 4.72
CA ARG A 31 11.39 5.23 5.93
C ARG A 31 10.09 4.63 6.49
N ILE A 32 9.17 4.25 5.60
CA ILE A 32 7.92 3.59 5.96
C ILE A 32 8.18 2.08 5.96
N SER A 33 8.07 1.44 7.12
CA SER A 33 8.21 -0.02 7.22
C SER A 33 7.17 -0.72 6.34
N ILE A 34 7.59 -1.80 5.67
CA ILE A 34 6.72 -2.66 4.86
C ILE A 34 5.57 -3.22 5.70
N GLU A 35 5.78 -3.46 6.99
CA GLU A 35 4.71 -3.91 7.90
C GLU A 35 3.60 -2.87 8.06
N LEU A 36 3.94 -1.58 8.09
CA LEU A 36 2.95 -0.51 8.15
C LEU A 36 2.14 -0.43 6.84
N VAL A 37 2.82 -0.62 5.70
CA VAL A 37 2.18 -0.69 4.39
C VAL A 37 1.23 -1.88 4.32
N ARG A 38 1.67 -3.08 4.74
CA ARG A 38 0.82 -4.29 4.80
C ARG A 38 -0.39 -4.06 5.70
N ASN A 39 -0.18 -3.50 6.89
CA ASN A 39 -1.27 -3.18 7.81
C ASN A 39 -2.29 -2.19 7.22
N ALA A 40 -1.82 -1.21 6.44
CA ALA A 40 -2.69 -0.27 5.76
C ALA A 40 -3.49 -0.94 4.62
N LEU A 41 -2.90 -1.87 3.90
CA LEU A 41 -3.57 -2.58 2.80
C LEU A 41 -4.58 -3.64 3.30
N LEU A 42 -4.29 -4.30 4.42
CA LEU A 42 -5.16 -5.37 4.96
C LEU A 42 -6.32 -4.82 5.81
N CYS A 43 -6.03 -3.86 6.67
CA CYS A 43 -6.96 -3.40 7.70
C CYS A 43 -7.25 -1.89 7.62
N GLY A 44 -6.70 -1.18 6.62
CA GLY A 44 -6.97 0.23 6.44
C GLY A 44 -8.34 0.48 5.80
N LYS A 45 -8.82 1.72 5.96
CA LYS A 45 -10.01 2.19 5.25
C LYS A 45 -9.70 2.21 3.76
N CYS A 46 -10.50 1.52 2.96
CA CYS A 46 -10.40 1.53 1.50
C CYS A 46 -11.44 2.52 0.95
N GLU A 47 -10.99 3.52 0.21
CA GLU A 47 -11.82 4.55 -0.40
C GLU A 47 -11.61 4.54 -1.91
N LYS A 48 -12.72 4.51 -2.66
CA LYS A 48 -12.68 4.62 -4.12
C LYS A 48 -12.56 6.10 -4.50
N THR A 49 -11.47 6.46 -5.16
CA THR A 49 -11.13 7.85 -5.51
C THR A 49 -11.31 8.17 -7.00
N GLY A 50 -11.72 7.18 -7.80
CA GLY A 50 -12.01 7.33 -9.23
C GLY A 50 -12.56 6.03 -9.81
N LYS A 51 -12.68 5.93 -11.14
CA LYS A 51 -13.27 4.75 -11.82
C LYS A 51 -12.57 3.45 -11.42
N ASN A 52 -11.23 3.47 -11.42
CA ASN A 52 -10.37 2.33 -11.08
C ASN A 52 -9.35 2.63 -9.97
N SER A 53 -9.44 3.81 -9.33
CA SER A 53 -8.48 4.24 -8.32
C SER A 53 -8.99 3.92 -6.92
N LEU A 54 -8.15 3.26 -6.13
CA LEU A 54 -8.38 2.91 -4.74
C LEU A 54 -7.35 3.59 -3.86
N ARG A 55 -7.78 4.00 -2.68
CA ARG A 55 -6.93 4.61 -1.67
C ARG A 55 -7.10 3.87 -0.36
N PHE A 56 -6.01 3.32 0.16
CA PHE A 56 -5.98 2.67 1.45
C PHE A 56 -5.35 3.60 2.46
N CYS A 57 -6.11 3.96 3.50
CA CYS A 57 -5.67 4.88 4.53
C CYS A 57 -5.69 4.17 5.88
N LYS A 58 -4.59 4.24 6.63
CA LYS A 58 -4.57 3.79 8.03
C LYS A 58 -3.81 4.80 8.89
N ARG A 59 -4.48 5.24 9.97
CA ARG A 59 -3.88 6.12 10.97
C ARG A 59 -3.05 5.28 11.95
N PHE A 60 -1.84 5.74 12.21
CA PHE A 60 -0.93 5.24 13.22
C PHE A 60 -0.60 6.38 14.19
N ARG A 61 0.02 6.06 15.33
CA ARG A 61 0.36 7.06 16.36
C ARG A 61 1.16 8.25 15.82
N LYS A 62 2.02 8.04 14.82
CA LYS A 62 2.96 9.05 14.28
C LYS A 62 2.49 9.73 12.98
N GLY A 63 1.32 9.36 12.46
CA GLY A 63 0.85 9.83 11.16
C GLY A 63 -0.06 8.84 10.44
N ILE A 64 -0.35 9.12 9.18
CA ILE A 64 -1.27 8.33 8.35
C ILE A 64 -0.50 7.74 7.18
N VAL A 65 -0.54 6.42 7.03
CA VAL A 65 -0.07 5.76 5.82
C VAL A 65 -1.19 5.80 4.79
N VAL A 66 -0.86 6.25 3.60
CA VAL A 66 -1.76 6.29 2.46
C VAL A 66 -1.14 5.47 1.34
N CYS A 67 -1.79 4.40 0.91
CA CYS A 67 -1.40 3.63 -0.27
C CYS A 67 -2.38 3.95 -1.39
N VAL A 68 -1.84 4.42 -2.52
CA VAL A 68 -2.63 4.68 -3.72
C VAL A 68 -2.48 3.50 -4.65
N ALA A 69 -3.61 2.92 -5.04
CA ALA A 69 -3.66 1.73 -5.86
C ALA A 69 -4.63 1.88 -7.03
N VAL A 70 -4.45 1.05 -8.04
CA VAL A 70 -5.34 0.94 -9.19
C VAL A 70 -5.87 -0.48 -9.25
N GLN A 71 -7.19 -0.63 -9.29
CA GLN A 71 -7.83 -1.91 -9.52
C GLN A 71 -7.83 -2.25 -11.02
N LYS A 72 -7.31 -3.43 -11.36
CA LYS A 72 -7.39 -4.03 -12.68
C LYS A 72 -7.95 -5.45 -12.52
N ASN A 73 -9.20 -5.66 -12.93
CA ASN A 73 -9.92 -6.91 -12.74
C ASN A 73 -9.92 -7.33 -11.25
N GLU A 74 -9.37 -8.49 -10.93
CA GLU A 74 -9.28 -9.07 -9.58
C GLU A 74 -8.00 -8.66 -8.83
N VAL A 75 -7.18 -7.80 -9.44
CA VAL A 75 -5.88 -7.41 -8.92
C VAL A 75 -5.87 -5.94 -8.55
N ILE A 76 -5.34 -5.63 -7.36
CA ILE A 76 -5.12 -4.27 -6.89
C ILE A 76 -3.62 -3.97 -6.99
N LEU A 77 -3.24 -3.04 -7.85
CA LEU A 77 -1.85 -2.65 -8.04
C LEU A 77 -1.54 -1.37 -7.26
N VAL A 78 -0.76 -1.48 -6.18
CA VAL A 78 -0.28 -0.35 -5.39
C VAL A 78 0.78 0.40 -6.19
N LYS A 79 0.47 1.65 -6.56
CA LYS A 79 1.33 2.51 -7.37
C LYS A 79 2.28 3.34 -6.53
N THR A 80 1.82 3.86 -5.40
CA THR A 80 2.65 4.67 -4.52
C THR A 80 2.19 4.54 -3.06
N VAL A 81 3.11 4.88 -2.15
CA VAL A 81 2.90 4.93 -0.71
C VAL A 81 3.33 6.31 -0.23
N GLU A 82 2.49 6.90 0.60
CA GLU A 82 2.68 8.22 1.17
C GLU A 82 2.54 8.18 2.70
N TRP A 83 3.23 9.10 3.36
CA TRP A 83 3.08 9.35 4.80
C TRP A 83 2.57 10.77 5.00
N LYS A 84 1.38 10.91 5.58
CA LYS A 84 0.86 12.21 6.01
C LYS A 84 1.13 12.40 7.49
N LYS A 85 1.81 13.48 7.87
CA LYS A 85 1.93 13.88 9.26
C LYS A 85 0.52 14.27 9.76
N SER A 86 0.14 13.75 10.93
CA SER A 86 -1.12 14.11 11.59
C SER A 86 -0.95 15.35 12.45
#